data_AF-A0A5E4RNB4-F1
#
_entry.id   AF-A0A5E4RNB4-F1
#
_cell.length_a   1.000
_cell.length_b   1.000
_cell.length_c   1.000
_cell.angle_alpha   90.00
_cell.angle_beta   90.00
_cell.angle_gamma   90.00
#
_symmetry.space_group_name_H-M   'P 1'
#
loop_
_entity.id
_entity.type
_entity.pdbx_description
1 polymer ?
#
loop_
_entity_poly.entity_id
_entity_poly.type
_entity_poly.pdbx_seq_one_letter_code
_entity_poly.pdbx_strand_id
1 'polypeptide(L)'
;MTNAQLRVGVVMFAGMTQLDMTGPLEVLSAVPGWTVDLVAPTMSPVLCGKGFAFTPTIDFENAPQYDLLVVPGGPGVDDAMLDPAIVAFVRTQAAHSSYVFGICTGSLLLAAAGCLTGRRASCHWQAVEFLTHFGVIPSRDRMTIDGRFFTSGGVTAGIDMALKVVGELAGVEVAQGIQLLIEYDPEPPFQAGVPETAPAAVVERLKASTTTRRERRLQAVLIASKAVGMA
;
A
#
# COMPACT_ATOMS: atom_id res chain seq x y z
N MET A 1 -27.29 9.99 6.60
CA MET A 1 -26.06 10.00 7.42
C MET A 1 -25.02 10.78 6.65
N THR A 2 -24.41 11.78 7.26
CA THR A 2 -23.54 12.76 6.58
C THR A 2 -22.30 12.08 6.01
N ASN A 3 -22.21 11.93 4.69
CA ASN A 3 -20.95 11.56 4.02
C ASN A 3 -19.94 12.66 4.33
N ALA A 4 -19.04 12.42 5.29
CA ALA A 4 -17.91 13.30 5.52
C ALA A 4 -17.11 13.36 4.21
N GLN A 5 -16.90 14.57 3.70
CA GLN A 5 -16.01 14.79 2.55
C GLN A 5 -14.59 14.49 3.03
N LEU A 6 -13.99 13.41 2.53
CA LEU A 6 -12.63 13.03 2.86
C LEU A 6 -11.68 13.32 1.70
N ARG A 7 -10.47 13.75 2.03
CA ARG A 7 -9.36 13.86 1.09
C ARG A 7 -8.49 12.61 1.18
N VAL A 8 -8.28 11.97 0.04
CA VAL A 8 -7.46 10.77 -0.09
C VAL A 8 -6.19 11.13 -0.86
N GLY A 9 -5.04 10.81 -0.29
CA GLY A 9 -3.75 10.98 -0.95
C GLY A 9 -3.16 9.63 -1.29
N VAL A 10 -2.96 9.33 -2.57
CA VAL A 10 -2.32 8.10 -3.03
C VAL A 10 -0.88 8.39 -3.44
N VAL A 11 0.07 7.88 -2.65
CA VAL A 11 1.50 8.16 -2.83
C VAL A 11 2.03 7.48 -4.08
N MET A 12 2.68 8.25 -4.95
CA MET A 12 3.36 7.76 -6.13
C MET A 12 4.88 7.83 -5.96
N PHE A 13 5.56 6.78 -6.41
CA PHE A 13 7.01 6.74 -6.48
C PHE A 13 7.48 5.84 -7.63
N ALA A 14 8.69 6.10 -8.11
CA ALA A 14 9.26 5.34 -9.22
C ALA A 14 9.35 3.84 -8.87
N GLY A 15 8.97 2.97 -9.81
CA GLY A 15 8.99 1.53 -9.59
C GLY A 15 7.84 0.99 -8.74
N MET A 16 6.82 1.79 -8.40
CA MET A 16 5.60 1.27 -7.75
C MET A 16 4.90 0.23 -8.63
N THR A 17 4.19 -0.71 -7.99
CA THR A 17 3.26 -1.59 -8.70
C THR A 17 2.00 -0.79 -8.96
N GLN A 18 1.75 -0.45 -10.23
CA GLN A 18 0.61 0.35 -10.64
C GLN A 18 -0.73 -0.15 -10.09
N LEU A 19 -0.96 -1.46 -9.98
CA LEU A 19 -2.24 -2.02 -9.53
C LEU A 19 -2.46 -1.87 -8.02
N ASP A 20 -1.38 -1.73 -7.24
CA ASP A 20 -1.45 -1.35 -5.83
C ASP A 20 -1.94 0.10 -5.67
N MET A 21 -1.86 0.92 -6.73
CA MET A 21 -2.42 2.27 -6.78
C MET A 21 -3.80 2.26 -7.45
N THR A 22 -3.90 1.76 -8.68
CA THR A 22 -5.10 1.88 -9.53
C THR A 22 -6.26 1.02 -9.03
N GLY A 23 -6.01 -0.13 -8.40
CA GLY A 23 -7.06 -0.98 -7.83
C GLY A 23 -7.85 -0.27 -6.72
N PRO A 24 -7.19 0.17 -5.63
CA PRO A 24 -7.83 1.02 -4.63
C PRO A 24 -8.37 2.33 -5.20
N LEU A 25 -7.66 2.96 -6.13
CA LEU A 25 -8.09 4.23 -6.74
C LEU A 25 -9.47 4.11 -7.39
N GLU A 26 -9.76 3.02 -8.09
CA GLU A 26 -11.07 2.75 -8.71
C GLU A 26 -12.20 2.77 -7.66
N VAL A 27 -11.97 2.10 -6.53
CA VAL A 27 -12.95 2.02 -5.43
C VAL A 27 -13.09 3.35 -4.71
N LEU A 28 -11.98 3.97 -4.32
CA LEU A 28 -11.97 5.17 -3.48
C LEU A 28 -12.48 6.40 -4.25
N SER A 29 -12.24 6.48 -5.56
CA SER A 29 -12.73 7.59 -6.41
C SER A 29 -14.23 7.50 -6.68
N ALA A 30 -14.85 6.33 -6.52
CA ALA A 30 -16.28 6.14 -6.68
C ALA A 30 -17.10 6.59 -5.45
N VAL A 31 -16.45 6.96 -4.34
CA VAL A 31 -17.13 7.38 -3.11
C VAL A 31 -17.68 8.80 -3.25
N PRO A 32 -19.00 9.02 -3.10
CA PRO A 32 -19.58 10.35 -3.25
C PRO A 32 -19.05 11.35 -2.21
N GLY A 33 -18.45 12.43 -2.70
CA GLY A 33 -17.93 13.54 -1.89
C GLY A 33 -16.48 13.38 -1.46
N TRP A 34 -15.80 12.29 -1.82
CA TRP A 34 -14.36 12.16 -1.61
C TRP A 34 -13.59 12.80 -2.76
N THR A 35 -12.41 13.32 -2.45
CA THR A 35 -11.44 13.78 -3.45
C THR A 35 -10.19 12.94 -3.36
N VAL A 36 -9.68 12.45 -4.50
CA VAL A 36 -8.51 11.58 -4.55
C VAL A 36 -7.40 12.25 -5.35
N ASP A 37 -6.26 12.45 -4.71
CA ASP A 37 -5.05 12.99 -5.31
C ASP A 37 -4.01 11.89 -5.51
N LEU A 38 -3.37 11.90 -6.67
CA LEU A 38 -2.16 11.13 -6.95
C LEU A 38 -0.96 12.02 -6.63
N VAL A 39 -0.30 11.75 -5.49
CA VAL A 39 0.68 12.66 -4.90
C VAL A 39 2.10 12.13 -5.06
N ALA A 40 2.99 12.93 -5.64
CA ALA A 40 4.37 12.54 -5.93
C ALA A 40 5.38 13.65 -5.54
N PRO A 41 6.70 13.39 -5.53
CA PRO A 41 7.69 14.42 -5.23
C PRO A 41 7.62 15.64 -6.16
N THR A 42 7.31 15.44 -7.43
CA THR A 42 7.15 16.49 -8.45
C THR A 42 6.01 16.14 -9.39
N MET A 43 5.56 17.08 -10.22
CA MET A 43 4.55 16.85 -11.26
C MET A 43 5.05 16.06 -12.49
N SER A 44 6.30 15.57 -12.47
CA SER A 44 6.84 14.78 -13.59
C SER A 44 6.20 13.39 -13.64
N PRO A 45 6.02 12.79 -14.84
CA PRO A 45 5.49 11.43 -14.96
C PRO A 45 6.29 10.42 -14.14
N VAL A 46 5.60 9.62 -13.32
CA VAL A 46 6.20 8.61 -12.45
C VAL A 46 6.18 7.25 -13.15
N LEU A 47 7.36 6.72 -13.47
CA LEU A 47 7.52 5.43 -14.12
C LEU A 47 7.22 4.29 -13.14
N CYS A 48 6.21 3.47 -13.45
CA CYS A 48 5.86 2.28 -12.67
C CYS A 48 6.80 1.11 -12.99
N GLY A 49 6.79 0.08 -12.14
CA GLY A 49 7.66 -1.12 -12.28
C GLY A 49 7.43 -1.97 -13.54
N LYS A 50 6.53 -1.57 -14.43
CA LYS A 50 6.17 -2.25 -15.69
C LYS A 50 6.42 -1.42 -16.95
N GLY A 51 7.14 -0.30 -16.85
CA GLY A 51 7.65 0.44 -18.01
C GLY A 51 6.67 1.45 -18.62
N PHE A 52 5.60 1.80 -17.92
CA PHE A 52 4.71 2.91 -18.27
C PHE A 52 4.58 3.89 -17.09
N ALA A 53 4.16 5.11 -17.38
CA ALA A 53 4.13 6.19 -16.41
C ALA A 53 2.72 6.75 -16.21
N PHE A 54 2.50 7.32 -15.03
CA PHE A 54 1.32 8.12 -14.70
C PHE A 54 1.77 9.53 -14.34
N THR A 55 0.95 10.52 -14.69
CA THR A 55 1.16 11.90 -14.27
C THR A 55 0.51 12.11 -12.89
N PRO A 56 1.24 12.62 -11.89
CA PRO A 56 0.67 13.02 -10.60
C PRO A 56 -0.39 14.11 -10.78
N THR A 57 -1.35 14.19 -9.86
CA THR A 57 -2.31 15.31 -9.81
C THR A 57 -1.78 16.47 -8.96
N ILE A 58 -0.86 16.17 -8.03
CA ILE A 58 -0.29 17.14 -7.10
C ILE A 58 1.12 16.70 -6.67
N ASP A 59 1.99 17.67 -6.38
CA ASP A 59 3.31 17.39 -5.81
C ASP A 59 3.31 17.50 -4.27
N PHE A 60 4.43 17.11 -3.64
CA PHE A 60 4.55 17.13 -2.18
C PHE A 60 4.49 18.54 -1.58
N GLU A 61 4.91 19.56 -2.32
CA GLU A 61 4.90 20.95 -1.85
C GLU A 61 3.47 21.49 -1.73
N ASN A 62 2.60 21.12 -2.68
CA ASN A 62 1.24 21.61 -2.76
C ASN A 62 0.20 20.67 -2.12
N ALA A 63 0.60 19.44 -1.78
CA ALA A 63 -0.29 18.44 -1.19
C ALA A 63 -0.93 18.93 0.11
N PRO A 64 -2.27 18.87 0.25
CA PRO A 64 -2.94 19.15 1.51
C PRO A 64 -2.68 18.02 2.53
N GLN A 65 -3.06 18.24 3.79
CA GLN A 65 -3.21 17.14 4.72
C GLN A 65 -4.36 16.22 4.25
N TYR A 66 -4.09 14.92 4.15
CA TYR A 66 -5.11 13.93 3.78
C TYR A 66 -5.76 13.31 5.02
N ASP A 67 -7.03 12.93 4.88
CA ASP A 67 -7.77 12.16 5.88
C ASP A 67 -7.41 10.67 5.79
N LEU A 68 -7.21 10.19 4.56
CA LEU A 68 -6.76 8.84 4.22
C LEU A 68 -5.50 8.91 3.36
N LEU A 69 -4.39 8.39 3.89
CA LEU A 69 -3.16 8.21 3.12
C LEU A 69 -3.09 6.78 2.59
N VAL A 70 -2.94 6.61 1.28
CA VAL A 70 -2.75 5.31 0.63
C VAL A 70 -1.30 5.19 0.16
N VAL A 71 -0.63 4.11 0.57
CA VAL A 71 0.78 3.82 0.26
C VAL A 71 0.87 2.50 -0.52
N PRO A 72 1.01 2.57 -1.85
CA PRO A 72 1.22 1.41 -2.72
C PRO A 72 2.53 0.68 -2.45
N GLY A 73 2.62 -0.55 -2.96
CA GLY A 73 3.86 -1.33 -2.96
C GLY A 73 4.59 -1.31 -4.30
N GLY A 74 5.42 -2.33 -4.50
CA GLY A 74 6.21 -2.54 -5.71
C GLY A 74 7.71 -2.64 -5.48
N PRO A 75 8.49 -2.97 -6.54
CA PRO A 75 9.94 -3.04 -6.46
C PRO A 75 10.58 -1.70 -6.06
N GLY A 76 9.98 -0.58 -6.43
CA GLY A 76 10.47 0.76 -6.08
C GLY A 76 10.45 1.12 -4.60
N VAL A 77 9.75 0.34 -3.77
CA VAL A 77 9.73 0.55 -2.31
C VAL A 77 11.13 0.48 -1.71
N ASP A 78 12.02 -0.32 -2.30
CA ASP A 78 13.40 -0.46 -1.82
C ASP A 78 14.14 0.88 -1.85
N ASP A 79 13.95 1.66 -2.91
CA ASP A 79 14.54 2.99 -3.05
C ASP A 79 13.73 4.04 -2.29
N ALA A 80 12.39 3.93 -2.29
CA ALA A 80 11.51 4.86 -1.59
C ALA A 80 11.71 4.87 -0.06
N MET A 81 12.06 3.72 0.55
CA MET A 81 12.42 3.65 1.98
C MET A 81 13.72 4.38 2.33
N LEU A 82 14.56 4.65 1.34
CA LEU A 82 15.86 5.32 1.49
C LEU A 82 15.82 6.77 1.00
N ASP A 83 14.73 7.18 0.34
CA ASP A 83 14.52 8.54 -0.11
C ASP A 83 13.98 9.40 1.06
N PRO A 84 14.77 10.38 1.56
CA PRO A 84 14.37 11.18 2.71
C PRO A 84 13.13 12.03 2.43
N ALA A 85 12.90 12.47 1.19
CA ALA A 85 11.73 13.28 0.85
C ALA A 85 10.46 12.43 0.89
N ILE A 86 10.48 11.23 0.31
CA ILE A 86 9.34 10.30 0.34
C ILE A 86 9.04 9.86 1.79
N VAL A 87 10.07 9.43 2.52
CA VAL A 87 9.89 8.97 3.92
C VAL A 87 9.37 10.10 4.81
N ALA A 88 9.88 11.33 4.65
CA ALA A 88 9.39 12.48 5.39
C ALA A 88 7.94 12.82 5.04
N PHE A 89 7.58 12.81 3.76
CA PHE A 89 6.20 13.06 3.32
C PHE A 89 5.24 12.02 3.91
N VAL A 90 5.56 10.73 3.77
CA VAL A 90 4.74 9.63 4.30
C VAL A 90 4.59 9.75 5.82
N ARG A 91 5.69 10.01 6.55
CA ARG A 91 5.68 10.18 8.00
C ARG A 91 4.77 11.34 8.43
N THR A 92 4.90 12.51 7.80
CA THR A 92 4.11 13.70 8.14
C THR A 92 2.64 13.46 7.86
N GLN A 93 2.30 12.99 6.65
CA GLN A 93 0.91 12.71 6.30
C GLN A 93 0.30 11.64 7.21
N ALA A 94 1.02 10.54 7.42
CA ALA A 94 0.56 9.47 8.28
C ALA A 94 0.42 9.90 9.74
N ALA A 95 1.19 10.86 10.25
CA ALA A 95 1.04 11.34 11.63
C ALA A 95 -0.30 12.05 11.87
N HIS A 96 -0.86 12.68 10.84
CA HIS A 96 -2.06 13.51 10.93
C HIS A 96 -3.29 12.95 10.19
N SER A 97 -3.12 11.90 9.39
CA SER A 97 -4.24 11.23 8.73
C SER A 97 -5.09 10.45 9.74
N SER A 98 -6.41 10.59 9.63
CA SER A 98 -7.36 9.78 10.40
C SER A 98 -7.20 8.29 10.10
N TYR A 99 -6.81 7.95 8.86
CA TYR A 99 -6.63 6.59 8.37
C TYR A 99 -5.39 6.46 7.49
N VAL A 100 -4.73 5.30 7.54
CA VAL A 100 -3.55 5.01 6.73
C VAL A 100 -3.68 3.62 6.14
N PHE A 101 -3.50 3.52 4.82
CA PHE A 101 -3.69 2.32 4.05
C PHE A 101 -2.40 1.88 3.34
N GLY A 102 -1.76 0.80 3.81
CA GLY A 102 -0.61 0.17 3.16
C GLY A 102 -0.98 -1.06 2.32
N ILE A 103 -0.44 -1.18 1.11
CA ILE A 103 -0.75 -2.30 0.20
C ILE A 103 0.54 -2.99 -0.18
N CYS A 104 0.54 -4.33 -0.20
CA CYS A 104 1.68 -5.10 -0.68
C CYS A 104 2.94 -4.71 0.10
N THR A 105 4.00 -4.24 -0.55
CA THR A 105 5.21 -3.76 0.13
C THR A 105 5.12 -2.33 0.65
N GLY A 106 4.03 -1.60 0.40
CA GLY A 106 3.80 -0.25 0.95
C GLY A 106 3.81 -0.21 2.48
N SER A 107 3.46 -1.32 3.14
CA SER A 107 3.62 -1.48 4.59
C SER A 107 5.08 -1.36 5.05
N LEU A 108 6.07 -1.72 4.21
CA LEU A 108 7.48 -1.50 4.53
C LEU A 108 7.85 -0.01 4.48
N LEU A 109 7.29 0.76 3.53
CA LEU A 109 7.49 2.21 3.48
C LEU A 109 6.85 2.91 4.69
N LEU A 110 5.65 2.49 5.09
CA LEU A 110 5.02 2.94 6.33
C LEU A 110 5.87 2.60 7.57
N ALA A 111 6.47 1.40 7.60
CA ALA A 111 7.36 0.99 8.69
C ALA A 111 8.66 1.82 8.71
N ALA A 112 9.27 2.07 7.54
CA ALA A 112 10.44 2.94 7.38
C ALA A 112 10.15 4.41 7.73
N ALA A 113 8.91 4.86 7.57
CA ALA A 113 8.44 6.15 8.06
C ALA A 113 8.26 6.21 9.59
N GLY A 114 8.36 5.07 10.29
CA GLY A 114 8.18 4.94 11.74
C GLY A 114 6.72 4.82 12.17
N CYS A 115 5.81 4.53 11.25
CA CYS A 115 4.37 4.57 11.52
C CYS A 115 3.82 3.29 12.16
N LEU A 116 4.51 2.15 11.99
CA LEU A 116 3.96 0.82 12.31
C LEU A 116 4.63 0.12 13.50
N THR A 117 5.61 0.73 14.18
CA THR A 117 6.31 0.09 15.31
C THR A 117 5.30 -0.37 16.38
N GLY A 118 5.37 -1.65 16.76
CA GLY A 118 4.45 -2.27 17.72
C GLY A 118 3.04 -2.58 17.19
N ARG A 119 2.76 -2.32 15.91
CA ARG A 119 1.46 -2.57 15.28
C ARG A 119 1.44 -3.92 14.57
N ARG A 120 0.25 -4.50 14.42
CA ARG A 120 0.01 -5.64 13.54
C ARG A 120 -0.23 -5.13 12.11
N ALA A 121 0.52 -5.67 11.14
CA ALA A 121 0.37 -5.28 9.74
C ALA A 121 0.62 -6.45 8.78
N SER A 122 -0.15 -6.51 7.68
CA SER A 122 0.12 -7.40 6.55
C SER A 122 0.95 -6.71 5.47
N CYS A 123 1.53 -7.53 4.59
CA CYS A 123 2.37 -7.10 3.48
C CYS A 123 2.33 -8.18 2.38
N HIS A 124 3.04 -7.97 1.28
CA HIS A 124 3.26 -9.01 0.28
C HIS A 124 3.90 -10.26 0.90
N TRP A 125 3.47 -11.46 0.51
CA TRP A 125 3.91 -12.73 1.12
C TRP A 125 5.43 -12.96 1.11
N GLN A 126 6.14 -12.47 0.08
CA GLN A 126 7.62 -12.54 0.02
C GLN A 126 8.34 -11.56 0.95
N ALA A 127 7.63 -10.58 1.50
CA ALA A 127 8.21 -9.43 2.19
C ALA A 127 7.63 -9.21 3.59
N VAL A 128 6.57 -9.93 3.98
CA VAL A 128 5.90 -9.76 5.28
C VAL A 128 6.84 -9.97 6.46
N GLU A 129 7.77 -10.92 6.38
CA GLU A 129 8.76 -11.15 7.44
C GLU A 129 9.70 -9.97 7.64
N PHE A 130 9.91 -9.12 6.63
CA PHE A 130 10.79 -7.96 6.79
C PHE A 130 10.21 -6.88 7.70
N LEU A 131 8.90 -6.92 7.97
CA LEU A 131 8.25 -6.02 8.93
C LEU A 131 8.84 -6.17 10.35
N THR A 132 9.34 -7.36 10.72
CA THR A 132 9.90 -7.58 12.06
C THR A 132 11.14 -6.72 12.35
N HIS A 133 11.90 -6.33 11.32
CA HIS A 133 13.05 -5.43 11.46
C HIS A 133 12.65 -4.02 11.92
N PHE A 134 11.36 -3.66 11.79
CA PHE A 134 10.81 -2.39 12.22
C PHE A 134 10.02 -2.49 13.54
N GLY A 135 10.10 -3.64 14.23
CA GLY A 135 9.30 -3.90 15.43
C GLY A 135 7.80 -4.05 15.16
N VAL A 136 7.41 -4.34 13.92
CA VAL A 136 6.03 -4.58 13.50
C VAL A 136 5.70 -6.07 13.72
N ILE A 137 4.47 -6.37 14.14
CA ILE A 137 3.95 -7.73 14.29
C ILE A 137 3.41 -8.19 12.92
N PRO A 138 4.08 -9.12 12.22
CA PRO A 138 3.66 -9.52 10.88
C PRO A 138 2.35 -10.30 10.90
N SER A 139 1.45 -9.97 9.96
CA SER A 139 0.19 -10.66 9.72
C SER A 139 0.18 -11.25 8.31
N ARG A 140 -0.18 -12.52 8.18
CA ARG A 140 -0.31 -13.20 6.87
C ARG A 140 -1.73 -13.10 6.29
N ASP A 141 -2.63 -12.42 6.98
CA ASP A 141 -3.99 -12.20 6.51
C ASP A 141 -3.99 -11.34 5.24
N ARG A 142 -4.96 -11.58 4.37
CA ARG A 142 -5.16 -10.76 3.15
C ARG A 142 -5.39 -9.29 3.49
N MET A 143 -6.06 -9.04 4.60
CA MET A 143 -6.41 -7.73 5.15
C MET A 143 -6.15 -7.74 6.65
N THR A 144 -5.43 -6.74 7.15
CA THR A 144 -5.12 -6.55 8.57
C THR A 144 -5.46 -5.13 8.98
N ILE A 145 -6.27 -4.97 10.04
CA ILE A 145 -6.67 -3.67 10.59
C ILE A 145 -6.17 -3.59 12.03
N ASP A 146 -5.38 -2.55 12.34
CA ASP A 146 -4.90 -2.22 13.69
C ASP A 146 -5.15 -0.72 13.95
N GLY A 147 -6.24 -0.43 14.66
CA GLY A 147 -6.70 0.95 14.89
C GLY A 147 -6.96 1.67 13.56
N ARG A 148 -6.17 2.71 13.29
CA ARG A 148 -6.28 3.50 12.05
C ARG A 148 -5.44 2.97 10.87
N PHE A 149 -4.67 1.90 11.08
CA PHE A 149 -3.82 1.32 10.06
C PHE A 149 -4.52 0.15 9.38
N PHE A 150 -4.84 0.33 8.11
CA PHE A 150 -5.40 -0.66 7.21
C PHE A 150 -4.24 -1.16 6.36
N THR A 151 -3.90 -2.44 6.44
CA THR A 151 -2.84 -3.01 5.62
C THR A 151 -3.34 -4.24 4.88
N SER A 152 -2.82 -4.48 3.69
CA SER A 152 -3.26 -5.61 2.86
C SER A 152 -2.09 -6.35 2.24
N GLY A 153 -2.38 -7.57 1.78
CA GLY A 153 -1.43 -8.42 1.06
C GLY A 153 -1.06 -7.89 -0.33
N GLY A 154 -0.70 -8.79 -1.23
CA GLY A 154 -0.20 -8.41 -2.55
C GLY A 154 -1.29 -7.89 -3.49
N VAL A 155 -0.99 -6.79 -4.18
CA VAL A 155 -1.59 -6.37 -5.44
C VAL A 155 -3.11 -6.18 -5.40
N THR A 156 -3.89 -7.22 -5.71
CA THR A 156 -5.35 -7.13 -5.79
C THR A 156 -6.01 -7.04 -4.42
N ALA A 157 -5.30 -7.40 -3.34
CA ALA A 157 -5.78 -7.22 -1.97
C ALA A 157 -6.06 -5.73 -1.65
N GLY A 158 -5.49 -4.81 -2.43
CA GLY A 158 -5.79 -3.39 -2.36
C GLY A 158 -7.26 -3.05 -2.67
N ILE A 159 -7.91 -3.80 -3.57
CA ILE A 159 -9.31 -3.58 -3.94
C ILE A 159 -10.22 -3.98 -2.76
N ASP A 160 -10.00 -5.18 -2.19
CA ASP A 160 -10.77 -5.67 -1.06
C ASP A 160 -10.66 -4.75 0.16
N MET A 161 -9.43 -4.32 0.47
CA MET A 161 -9.21 -3.43 1.59
C MET A 161 -9.79 -2.03 1.32
N ALA A 162 -9.77 -1.55 0.07
CA ALA A 162 -10.46 -0.30 -0.26
C ALA A 162 -11.98 -0.41 -0.04
N LEU A 163 -12.62 -1.51 -0.45
CA LEU A 163 -14.04 -1.74 -0.18
C LEU A 163 -14.32 -1.80 1.32
N LYS A 164 -13.43 -2.44 2.10
CA LYS A 164 -13.52 -2.46 3.56
C LYS A 164 -13.39 -1.06 4.16
N VAL A 165 -12.42 -0.25 3.71
CA VAL A 165 -12.26 1.15 4.13
C VAL A 165 -13.52 1.95 3.82
N VAL A 166 -14.08 1.85 2.60
CA VAL A 166 -15.33 2.52 2.26
C VAL A 166 -16.47 2.08 3.18
N GLY A 167 -16.58 0.78 3.47
CA GLY A 167 -17.62 0.26 4.36
C GLY A 167 -17.55 0.84 5.79
N GLU A 168 -16.33 1.01 6.31
CA GLU A 168 -16.09 1.62 7.63
C GLU A 168 -16.33 3.14 7.62
N LEU A 169 -15.97 3.85 6.53
CA LEU A 169 -15.90 5.31 6.52
C LEU A 169 -17.11 6.00 5.87
N ALA A 170 -17.69 5.39 4.84
CA ALA A 170 -18.84 5.90 4.08
C ALA A 170 -20.10 5.02 4.24
N GLY A 171 -19.98 3.89 4.95
CA GLY A 171 -21.07 2.98 5.24
C GLY A 171 -21.18 1.81 4.28
N VAL A 172 -21.78 0.72 4.79
CA VAL A 172 -21.89 -0.57 4.09
C VAL A 172 -22.64 -0.45 2.76
N GLU A 173 -23.71 0.33 2.70
CA GLU A 173 -24.49 0.52 1.46
C GLU A 173 -23.66 1.17 0.35
N VAL A 174 -22.80 2.14 0.67
CA VAL A 174 -21.91 2.79 -0.31
C VAL A 174 -20.88 1.77 -0.81
N ALA A 175 -20.27 1.00 0.09
CA ALA A 175 -19.31 -0.03 -0.31
C ALA A 175 -19.93 -1.12 -1.20
N GLN A 176 -21.12 -1.61 -0.85
CA GLN A 176 -21.86 -2.58 -1.67
C GLN A 176 -22.28 -2.00 -3.02
N GLY A 177 -22.73 -0.74 -3.04
CA GLY A 177 -23.06 -0.04 -4.27
C GLY A 177 -21.86 0.09 -5.21
N ILE A 178 -20.69 0.45 -4.68
CA ILE A 178 -19.45 0.53 -5.46
C ILE A 178 -19.01 -0.86 -5.93
N GLN A 179 -19.05 -1.87 -5.05
CA GLN A 179 -18.72 -3.26 -5.42
C GLN A 179 -19.57 -3.74 -6.62
N LEU A 180 -20.87 -3.45 -6.59
CA LEU A 180 -21.78 -3.77 -7.69
C LEU A 180 -21.52 -2.91 -8.93
N LEU A 181 -21.25 -1.61 -8.76
CA LEU A 181 -20.98 -0.68 -9.86
C LEU A 181 -19.80 -1.12 -10.72
N ILE A 182 -18.73 -1.61 -10.09
CA ILE A 182 -17.52 -2.06 -10.78
C ILE A 182 -17.55 -3.57 -11.08
N GLU A 183 -18.67 -4.24 -10.82
CA GLU A 183 -18.88 -5.68 -11.00
C GLU A 183 -17.75 -6.52 -10.36
N TYR A 184 -17.36 -6.17 -9.13
CA TYR A 184 -16.29 -6.87 -8.43
C TYR A 184 -16.78 -8.18 -7.81
N ASP A 185 -16.85 -9.21 -8.66
CA ASP A 185 -17.14 -10.60 -8.34
C ASP A 185 -16.02 -11.52 -8.91
N PRO A 186 -14.84 -11.57 -8.25
CA PRO A 186 -13.68 -12.24 -8.84
C PRO A 186 -13.82 -13.76 -8.82
N GLU A 187 -13.64 -14.39 -9.98
CA GLU A 187 -13.54 -15.85 -10.14
C GLU A 187 -12.15 -16.27 -10.68
N PRO A 188 -11.08 -16.32 -9.85
CA PRO A 188 -9.75 -16.68 -10.33
C PRO A 188 -9.73 -18.11 -10.93
N PRO A 189 -9.21 -18.30 -12.15
CA PRO A 189 -9.20 -19.62 -12.81
C PRO A 189 -8.19 -20.61 -12.22
N PHE A 190 -7.37 -20.18 -11.25
CA PHE A 190 -6.35 -21.00 -10.59
C PHE A 190 -6.29 -20.71 -9.09
N GLN A 191 -6.07 -21.75 -8.28
CA GLN A 191 -5.90 -21.62 -6.82
C GLN A 191 -4.43 -21.40 -6.42
N ALA A 192 -3.77 -20.40 -7.01
CA ALA A 192 -2.34 -20.14 -6.81
C ALA A 192 -2.03 -18.71 -6.28
N GLY A 193 -3.02 -18.04 -5.67
CA GLY A 193 -2.89 -16.67 -5.19
C GLY A 193 -2.06 -16.51 -3.91
N VAL A 194 -1.88 -17.59 -3.14
CA VAL A 194 -1.13 -17.61 -1.88
C VAL A 194 -0.21 -18.84 -1.84
N PRO A 195 0.94 -18.79 -1.14
CA PRO A 195 1.89 -19.90 -1.11
C PRO A 195 1.32 -21.18 -0.47
N GLU A 196 0.28 -21.07 0.35
CA GLU A 196 -0.37 -22.19 1.02
C GLU A 196 -1.21 -23.06 0.07
N THR A 197 -1.74 -22.49 -1.02
CA THR A 197 -2.58 -23.22 -2.00
C THR A 197 -1.89 -23.44 -3.35
N ALA A 198 -0.87 -22.64 -3.67
CA ALA A 198 -0.13 -22.76 -4.93
C ALA A 198 0.67 -24.07 -4.98
N PRO A 199 0.86 -24.69 -6.17
CA PRO A 199 1.73 -25.85 -6.32
C PRO A 199 3.15 -25.55 -5.81
N ALA A 200 3.72 -26.45 -4.99
CA ALA A 200 5.03 -26.23 -4.37
C ALA A 200 6.14 -25.87 -5.37
N ALA A 201 6.16 -26.52 -6.54
CA ALA A 201 7.13 -26.23 -7.60
C ALA A 201 7.01 -24.80 -8.16
N VAL A 202 5.80 -24.21 -8.19
CA VAL A 202 5.57 -22.83 -8.60
C VAL A 202 6.11 -21.88 -7.54
N VAL A 203 5.83 -22.16 -6.26
CA VAL A 203 6.32 -21.36 -5.13
C VAL A 203 7.85 -21.34 -5.12
N GLU A 204 8.50 -22.50 -5.23
CA GLU A 204 9.96 -22.60 -5.21
C GLU A 204 10.62 -21.93 -6.42
N ARG A 205 10.05 -22.11 -7.62
CA ARG A 205 10.53 -21.39 -8.82
C ARG A 205 10.45 -19.88 -8.64
N LEU A 206 9.35 -19.38 -8.06
CA LEU A 206 9.13 -17.96 -7.86
C LEU A 206 10.03 -17.39 -6.76
N LYS A 207 10.30 -18.14 -5.69
CA LYS A 207 11.32 -17.76 -4.70
C LYS A 207 12.70 -17.67 -5.34
N ALA A 208 13.10 -18.69 -6.11
CA ALA A 208 14.40 -18.73 -6.77
C ALA A 208 14.59 -17.58 -7.77
N SER A 209 13.56 -17.24 -8.55
CA SER A 209 13.63 -16.15 -9.53
C SER A 209 13.63 -14.75 -8.91
N THR A 210 13.36 -14.63 -7.61
CA THR A 210 13.25 -13.34 -6.90
C THR A 210 14.34 -13.13 -5.84
N THR A 211 15.32 -14.04 -5.73
CA THR A 211 16.40 -14.00 -4.73
C THR A 211 17.15 -12.67 -4.74
N THR A 212 17.66 -12.21 -5.88
CA THR A 212 18.41 -10.94 -5.99
C THR A 212 17.57 -9.73 -5.54
N ARG A 213 16.28 -9.72 -5.91
CA ARG A 213 15.35 -8.66 -5.47
C ARG A 213 15.14 -8.71 -3.95
N ARG A 214 15.00 -9.91 -3.39
CA ARG A 214 14.81 -10.12 -1.96
C ARG A 214 16.04 -9.71 -1.14
N GLU A 215 17.24 -9.99 -1.65
CA GLU A 215 18.51 -9.55 -1.03
C GLU A 215 18.63 -8.02 -1.03
N ARG A 216 18.37 -7.36 -2.17
CA ARG A 216 18.32 -5.90 -2.26
C ARG A 216 17.33 -5.31 -1.26
N ARG A 217 16.13 -5.88 -1.17
CA ARG A 217 15.10 -5.46 -0.22
C ARG A 217 15.58 -5.57 1.23
N LEU A 218 16.20 -6.69 1.60
CA LEU A 218 16.74 -6.86 2.94
C LEU A 218 17.78 -5.77 3.26
N GLN A 219 18.68 -5.44 2.34
CA GLN A 219 19.65 -4.35 2.56
C GLN A 219 18.97 -3.00 2.77
N ALA A 220 17.98 -2.65 1.95
CA ALA A 220 17.22 -1.42 2.12
C ALA A 220 16.47 -1.39 3.46
N VAL A 221 15.83 -2.50 3.85
CA VAL A 221 15.14 -2.65 5.12
C VAL A 221 16.09 -2.44 6.31
N LEU A 222 17.28 -3.05 6.28
CA LEU A 222 18.27 -2.91 7.37
C LEU A 222 18.84 -1.50 7.49
N ILE A 223 18.94 -0.76 6.39
CA ILE A 223 19.35 0.65 6.41
C ILE A 223 18.21 1.50 6.99
N ALA A 224 16.98 1.31 6.48
CA ALA A 224 15.82 2.08 6.90
C ALA A 224 15.43 1.81 8.37
N SER A 225 15.57 0.58 8.87
CA SER A 225 15.22 0.23 10.25
C SER A 225 16.12 0.96 11.26
N LYS A 226 17.41 1.10 10.96
CA LYS A 226 18.35 1.88 11.78
C LYS A 226 17.95 3.35 11.84
N ALA A 227 17.45 3.92 10.75
CA ALA A 227 17.01 5.31 10.70
C ALA A 227 15.80 5.59 11.61
N VAL A 228 15.02 4.57 11.97
CA VAL A 228 13.90 4.66 12.93
C VAL A 228 14.24 4.08 14.31
N GLY A 229 15.52 3.92 14.62
CA GLY A 229 16.00 3.52 15.95
C GLY A 229 15.86 2.03 16.27
N MET A 230 15.70 1.17 15.27
CA MET A 230 15.69 -0.29 15.44
C MET A 230 17.11 -0.85 15.30
N ALA A 231 17.42 -1.91 16.06
CA ALA A 231 18.73 -2.56 16.12
C ALA A 231 18.92 -3.62 15.01
#